data_AF-A0A3B0XDH9-F1
#
_entry.id   AF-A0A3B0XDH9-F1
#
_cell.length_a   1.000
_cell.length_b   1.000
_cell.length_c   1.000
_cell.angle_alpha   90.00
_cell.angle_beta   90.00
_cell.angle_gamma   90.00
#
_symmetry.space_group_name_H-M   'P 1'
#
loop_
_entity.id
_entity.type
_entity.pdbx_description
1 polymer ?
#
loop_
_entity_poly.entity_id
_entity_poly.type
_entity_poly.pdbx_seq_one_letter_code
_entity_poly.pdbx_strand_id
1 'polypeptide(L)'
;MFKILKPTLMDDHSEDSTGGGSSSNGGSSNNNSGNSGNGGMGGGGSTSGNGMNGGSGGNTGNGTNPGNGGNTGNGTNPGNGGNTGNGTNPGNGGNTGNGTNPGNGGNTGNGTNPGNGGNTGNGTNPGNGGNT
;
A
#
# COMPACT_ATOMS: atom_id res chain seq x y z
N MET A 1 52.71 15.52 44.29
CA MET A 1 52.36 16.16 42.99
C MET A 1 51.46 15.18 42.25
N PHE A 2 50.14 15.35 42.31
CA PHE A 2 49.18 14.43 41.67
C PHE A 2 49.00 14.80 40.19
N LYS A 3 49.31 13.87 39.29
CA LYS A 3 48.97 13.99 37.87
C LYS A 3 47.49 13.63 37.69
N ILE A 4 46.65 14.60 37.39
CA ILE A 4 45.29 14.37 36.91
C ILE A 4 45.41 13.92 35.45
N LEU A 5 45.11 12.65 35.16
CA LEU A 5 44.93 12.19 33.79
C LEU A 5 43.60 12.75 33.27
N LYS A 6 43.64 13.48 32.15
CA LYS A 6 42.42 13.85 31.41
C LYS A 6 41.89 12.59 30.71
N PRO A 7 40.56 12.34 30.71
CA PRO A 7 40.02 11.21 29.95
C PRO A 7 40.18 11.47 28.45
N THR A 8 40.62 10.45 27.73
CA THR A 8 40.60 10.41 26.27
C THR A 8 39.15 10.37 25.80
N LEU A 9 38.80 11.27 24.88
CA LEU A 9 37.52 11.25 24.18
C LEU A 9 37.47 9.97 23.35
N MET A 10 36.57 9.05 23.67
CA MET A 10 36.21 7.97 22.73
C MET A 10 35.32 8.61 21.67
N ASP A 11 35.85 8.75 20.45
CA ASP A 11 35.05 9.03 19.26
C ASP A 11 34.18 7.79 19.00
N ASP A 12 32.89 7.86 19.34
CA ASP A 12 31.95 6.82 18.99
C ASP A 12 31.58 6.94 17.51
N HIS A 13 31.90 5.89 16.77
CA HIS A 13 31.74 5.80 15.34
C HIS A 13 30.26 5.71 14.98
N SER A 14 29.78 6.73 14.27
CA SER A 14 28.76 6.67 13.21
C SER A 14 27.91 5.40 13.12
N GLU A 15 26.73 5.40 13.74
CA GLU A 15 25.61 4.61 13.23
C GLU A 15 24.82 5.46 12.24
N ASP A 16 25.04 5.21 10.96
CA ASP A 16 24.12 5.56 9.88
C ASP A 16 22.81 4.80 10.12
N SER A 17 21.92 5.42 10.89
CA SER A 17 20.56 4.93 11.04
C SER A 17 19.69 5.58 9.97
N THR A 18 19.70 5.02 8.76
CA THR A 18 18.55 5.09 7.85
C THR A 18 17.37 4.22 8.34
N GLY A 19 17.24 4.05 9.67
CA GLY A 19 16.12 3.40 10.30
C GLY A 19 14.92 4.34 10.30
N GLY A 20 14.04 4.17 9.31
CA GLY A 20 12.77 4.86 9.20
C GLY A 20 11.89 4.66 10.44
N GLY A 21 12.06 5.52 11.43
CA GLY A 21 11.11 5.75 12.51
C GLY A 21 10.08 6.77 12.03
N SER A 22 8.98 6.29 11.44
CA SER A 22 7.81 7.14 11.27
C SER A 22 7.24 7.43 12.65
N SER A 23 7.59 8.61 13.17
CA SER A 23 6.98 9.20 14.35
C SER A 23 5.47 9.11 14.20
N SER A 24 4.81 8.42 15.13
CA SER A 24 3.37 8.52 15.35
C SER A 24 3.06 9.93 15.84
N ASN A 25 3.05 10.90 14.92
CA ASN A 25 2.40 12.16 15.17
C ASN A 25 0.99 12.05 14.64
N GLY A 26 0.04 11.93 15.57
CA GLY A 26 -1.36 12.19 15.28
C GLY A 26 -1.46 13.60 14.69
N GLY A 27 -1.59 13.65 13.37
CA GLY A 27 -1.72 14.89 12.63
C GLY A 27 -2.32 14.53 11.28
N SER A 28 -3.57 14.94 11.07
CA SER A 28 -4.18 15.06 9.76
C SER A 28 -3.27 15.91 8.88
N SER A 29 -2.31 15.26 8.23
CA SER A 29 -1.53 15.84 7.15
C SER A 29 -2.41 15.81 5.92
N ASN A 30 -3.14 16.91 5.71
CA ASN A 30 -3.79 17.22 4.46
C ASN A 30 -2.70 17.54 3.43
N ASN A 31 -1.91 16.56 3.01
CA ASN A 31 -0.80 16.74 2.09
C ASN A 31 -0.86 15.71 0.97
N ASN A 32 -1.14 16.23 -0.22
CA ASN A 32 -0.86 15.61 -1.50
C ASN A 32 0.67 15.54 -1.72
N SER A 33 1.43 14.92 -0.81
CA SER A 33 2.88 14.76 -0.92
C SER A 33 3.23 13.27 -0.86
N GLY A 34 3.89 12.74 -1.88
CA GLY A 34 4.24 11.32 -1.93
C GLY A 34 5.33 10.95 -0.92
N ASN A 35 5.19 9.80 -0.25
CA ASN A 35 6.21 9.27 0.67
C ASN A 35 6.99 8.14 -0.01
N SER A 36 8.32 8.18 0.05
CA SER A 36 9.19 7.07 -0.37
C SER A 36 9.69 6.34 0.88
N GLY A 37 9.11 5.18 1.19
CA GLY A 37 9.39 4.43 2.41
C GLY A 37 8.14 3.80 3.04
N ASN A 38 8.32 3.20 4.22
CA ASN A 38 7.24 2.54 4.95
C ASN A 38 6.40 3.59 5.72
N GLY A 39 5.17 3.87 5.31
CA GLY A 39 4.36 4.90 5.96
C GLY A 39 2.91 4.98 5.50
N GLY A 40 2.05 5.56 6.34
CA GLY A 40 0.63 5.75 6.06
C GLY A 40 0.20 7.21 5.99
N MET A 41 -0.73 7.54 5.09
CA MET A 41 -1.34 8.87 4.95
C MET A 41 -2.81 8.82 5.32
N GLY A 42 -3.26 9.77 6.16
CA GLY A 42 -4.67 9.91 6.54
C GLY A 42 -5.52 10.71 5.55
N GLY A 43 -4.94 11.15 4.41
CA GLY A 43 -5.58 11.99 3.40
C GLY A 43 -5.21 11.55 1.98
N GLY A 44 -5.50 12.39 0.98
CA GLY A 44 -5.18 12.06 -0.39
C GLY A 44 -3.68 12.16 -0.67
N GLY A 45 -3.06 11.08 -1.15
CA GLY A 45 -1.61 11.01 -1.40
C GLY A 45 -1.15 9.65 -1.90
N SER A 46 0.12 9.54 -2.28
CA SER A 46 0.70 8.32 -2.82
C SER A 46 1.94 7.85 -2.08
N THR A 47 2.15 6.56 -1.94
CA THR A 47 3.40 6.01 -1.36
C THR A 47 4.17 5.15 -2.36
N SER A 48 5.49 5.12 -2.23
CA SER A 48 6.38 4.19 -2.93
C SER A 48 7.09 3.32 -1.91
N GLY A 49 6.90 2.01 -1.97
CA GLY A 49 7.35 1.04 -0.98
C GLY A 49 6.18 0.27 -0.37
N ASN A 50 6.23 0.07 0.95
CA ASN A 50 5.12 -0.50 1.72
C ASN A 50 4.29 0.65 2.32
N GLY A 51 2.96 0.70 2.13
CA GLY A 51 2.19 1.86 2.62
C GLY A 51 0.68 1.69 2.77
N MET A 52 0.05 2.66 3.45
CA MET A 52 -1.38 2.68 3.76
C MET A 52 -2.00 4.07 3.53
N ASN A 53 -2.94 4.25 2.60
CA ASN A 53 -3.68 5.54 2.50
C ASN A 53 -5.13 5.38 2.93
N GLY A 54 -5.52 6.02 4.05
CA GLY A 54 -6.88 5.98 4.60
C GLY A 54 -7.90 6.87 3.89
N GLY A 55 -7.65 7.23 2.62
CA GLY A 55 -8.44 8.19 1.84
C GLY A 55 -8.27 7.99 0.34
N SER A 56 -8.34 9.07 -0.45
CA SER A 56 -8.14 9.01 -1.91
C SER A 56 -6.65 8.92 -2.28
N GLY A 57 -6.09 7.73 -2.48
CA GLY A 57 -4.64 7.59 -2.65
C GLY A 57 -4.17 6.36 -3.40
N GLY A 58 -2.85 6.23 -3.59
CA GLY A 58 -2.29 5.05 -4.25
C GLY A 58 -0.91 4.63 -3.79
N ASN A 59 -0.59 3.34 -3.94
CA ASN A 59 0.71 2.80 -3.54
C ASN A 59 1.43 2.20 -4.75
N THR A 60 2.73 2.44 -4.87
CA THR A 60 3.62 1.71 -5.77
C THR A 60 4.48 0.78 -4.92
N GLY A 61 4.34 -0.54 -5.07
CA GLY A 61 4.94 -1.54 -4.17
C GLY A 61 3.86 -2.37 -3.47
N ASN A 62 4.01 -2.63 -2.17
CA ASN A 62 2.95 -3.27 -1.39
C ASN A 62 2.09 -2.21 -0.70
N GLY A 63 0.77 -2.33 -0.72
CA GLY A 63 -0.01 -1.35 0.02
C GLY A 63 -1.47 -1.65 0.23
N THR A 64 -2.11 -0.85 1.08
CA THR A 64 -3.55 -0.91 1.34
C THR A 64 -4.17 0.48 1.25
N ASN A 65 -5.30 0.63 0.58
CA ASN A 65 -6.05 1.90 0.58
C ASN A 65 -7.51 1.67 0.99
N PRO A 66 -7.89 1.93 2.25
CA PRO A 66 -9.29 2.02 2.64
C PRO A 66 -9.93 3.26 2.00
N GLY A 67 -11.01 3.06 1.25
CA GLY A 67 -11.72 4.12 0.55
C GLY A 67 -11.54 4.06 -0.96
N ASN A 68 -11.27 5.20 -1.59
CA ASN A 68 -11.02 5.28 -3.02
C ASN A 68 -9.51 5.18 -3.29
N GLY A 69 -9.03 4.24 -4.09
CA GLY A 69 -7.59 4.21 -4.36
C GLY A 69 -7.09 3.14 -5.29
N GLY A 70 -5.77 3.09 -5.48
CA GLY A 70 -5.19 2.03 -6.28
C GLY A 70 -3.74 1.67 -5.97
N ASN A 71 -3.38 0.42 -6.22
CA ASN A 71 -2.02 -0.07 -6.01
C ASN A 71 -1.39 -0.53 -7.31
N THR A 72 -0.12 -0.22 -7.52
CA THR A 72 0.74 -0.84 -8.54
C THR A 72 1.74 -1.73 -7.82
N GLY A 73 1.66 -3.05 -7.99
CA GLY A 73 2.40 -4.04 -7.21
C GLY A 73 1.43 -5.00 -6.49
N ASN A 74 1.70 -5.32 -5.22
CA ASN A 74 0.76 -6.10 -4.42
C ASN A 74 -0.13 -5.17 -3.60
N GLY A 75 -1.44 -5.38 -3.56
CA GLY A 75 -2.24 -4.52 -2.68
C GLY A 75 -3.67 -4.91 -2.42
N THR A 76 -4.26 -4.21 -1.46
CA THR A 76 -5.66 -4.37 -1.07
C THR A 76 -6.37 -3.02 -1.06
N ASN A 77 -7.53 -2.89 -1.73
CA ASN A 77 -8.37 -1.69 -1.59
C ASN A 77 -9.75 -2.07 -1.05
N PRO A 78 -9.98 -1.96 0.26
CA PRO A 78 -11.32 -2.04 0.83
C PRO A 78 -12.11 -0.78 0.44
N GLY A 79 -13.16 -0.91 -0.37
CA GLY A 79 -13.93 0.22 -0.91
C GLY A 79 -13.93 0.26 -2.44
N ASN A 80 -13.77 1.44 -3.03
CA ASN A 80 -13.66 1.58 -4.48
C ASN A 80 -12.20 1.62 -4.89
N GLY A 81 -11.74 0.74 -5.78
CA GLY A 81 -10.34 0.85 -6.17
C GLY A 81 -9.85 -0.11 -7.24
N GLY A 82 -8.55 -0.05 -7.52
CA GLY A 82 -7.94 -0.94 -8.49
C GLY A 82 -6.51 -1.32 -8.17
N ASN A 83 -6.12 -2.55 -8.54
CA ASN A 83 -4.73 -2.99 -8.44
C ASN A 83 -4.19 -3.33 -9.83
N THR A 84 -2.95 -2.93 -10.09
CA THR A 84 -2.15 -3.43 -11.21
C THR A 84 -1.03 -4.28 -10.63
N GLY A 85 -1.04 -5.59 -10.87
CA GLY A 85 -0.19 -6.58 -10.21
C GLY A 85 -1.02 -7.63 -9.47
N ASN A 86 -0.64 -7.99 -8.25
CA ASN A 86 -1.44 -8.89 -7.42
C ASN A 86 -2.35 -8.07 -6.50
N GLY A 87 -3.63 -8.38 -6.42
CA GLY A 87 -4.45 -7.62 -5.47
C GLY A 87 -5.82 -8.13 -5.14
N THR A 88 -6.39 -7.51 -4.12
CA THR A 88 -7.74 -7.80 -3.63
C THR A 88 -8.54 -6.51 -3.47
N ASN A 89 -9.75 -6.44 -4.03
CA ASN A 89 -10.65 -5.30 -3.77
C ASN A 89 -11.95 -5.79 -3.13
N PRO A 90 -12.06 -5.78 -1.79
CA PRO A 90 -13.33 -5.95 -1.11
C PRO A 90 -14.19 -4.69 -1.30
N GLY A 91 -15.10 -4.71 -2.25
CA GLY A 91 -15.95 -3.57 -2.62
C GLY A 91 -16.12 -3.45 -4.13
N ASN A 92 -16.18 -2.23 -4.66
CA ASN A 92 -16.21 -2.03 -6.11
C ASN A 92 -14.78 -1.91 -6.64
N GLY A 93 -14.34 -2.73 -7.59
CA GLY A 93 -12.97 -2.55 -8.07
C GLY A 93 -12.49 -3.44 -9.21
N GLY A 94 -11.25 -3.19 -9.61
CA GLY A 94 -10.61 -3.87 -10.73
C GLY A 94 -9.23 -4.39 -10.37
N ASN A 95 -8.84 -5.57 -10.86
CA ASN A 95 -7.44 -5.99 -10.85
C ASN A 95 -6.96 -6.21 -12.28
N THR A 96 -5.78 -5.71 -12.61
CA THR A 96 -5.03 -6.09 -13.81
C THR A 96 -3.83 -6.91 -13.36
N GLY A 97 -3.75 -8.19 -13.73
CA GLY A 97 -2.77 -9.14 -13.20
C GLY A 97 -3.45 -10.31 -12.50
N ASN A 98 -2.97 -10.67 -11.30
CA ASN A 98 -3.64 -11.68 -10.48
C ASN A 98 -4.54 -11.00 -9.45
N GLY A 99 -5.80 -11.38 -9.32
CA GLY A 99 -6.61 -10.73 -8.28
C GLY A 99 -7.91 -11.39 -7.88
N THR A 100 -8.43 -10.89 -6.76
CA THR A 100 -9.72 -11.31 -6.21
C THR A 100 -10.60 -10.09 -5.95
N ASN A 101 -11.85 -10.12 -6.43
CA ASN A 101 -12.85 -9.09 -6.14
C ASN A 101 -14.07 -9.73 -5.48
N PRO A 102 -14.19 -9.71 -4.14
CA PRO A 102 -15.37 -10.24 -3.45
C PRO A 102 -16.67 -9.44 -3.67
N GLY A 103 -16.58 -8.17 -4.08
CA GLY A 103 -17.73 -7.30 -4.35
C GLY A 103 -18.03 -7.15 -5.85
N ASN A 104 -18.41 -5.95 -6.29
CA ASN A 104 -18.61 -5.71 -7.73
C ASN A 104 -17.27 -5.43 -8.40
N GLY A 105 -16.89 -6.14 -9.47
CA GLY A 105 -15.59 -5.86 -10.05
C GLY A 105 -15.16 -6.63 -11.28
N GLY A 106 -13.94 -6.35 -11.72
CA GLY A 106 -13.35 -6.97 -12.90
C GLY A 106 -11.93 -7.46 -12.64
N ASN A 107 -11.56 -8.63 -13.12
CA ASN A 107 -10.14 -9.00 -13.22
C ASN A 107 -9.75 -9.10 -14.70
N THR A 108 -8.65 -8.46 -15.10
CA THR A 108 -7.98 -8.73 -16.37
C THR A 108 -6.70 -9.50 -16.07
N GLY A 109 -6.58 -10.73 -16.56
CA GLY A 109 -5.49 -11.65 -16.19
C GLY A 109 -6.00 -12.88 -15.48
N ASN A 110 -5.32 -13.30 -14.39
CA ASN A 110 -5.81 -14.41 -13.57
C ASN A 110 -6.70 -13.86 -12.44
N GLY A 111 -7.90 -14.41 -12.23
CA GLY A 111 -8.66 -13.92 -11.08
C GLY A 111 -9.91 -14.66 -10.69
N THR A 112 -10.38 -14.29 -9.50
CA THR A 112 -11.61 -14.82 -8.90
C THR A 112 -12.54 -13.68 -8.58
N ASN A 113 -13.80 -13.79 -8.99
CA ASN A 113 -14.84 -12.83 -8.64
C ASN A 113 -16.03 -13.56 -8.01
N PRO A 114 -16.10 -13.66 -6.66
CA PRO A 114 -17.25 -14.23 -5.97
C PRO A 114 -18.52 -13.38 -6.04
N GLY A 115 -18.39 -12.07 -6.30
CA GLY A 115 -19.51 -11.12 -6.36
C GLY A 115 -20.03 -10.91 -7.77
N ASN A 116 -20.56 -9.71 -8.07
CA ASN A 116 -20.95 -9.38 -9.43
C ASN A 116 -19.74 -8.92 -10.24
N GLY A 117 -19.68 -9.31 -11.51
CA GLY A 117 -18.72 -8.73 -12.46
C GLY A 117 -18.04 -9.79 -13.31
N GLY A 118 -16.81 -9.56 -13.75
CA GLY A 118 -16.24 -10.42 -14.80
C GLY A 118 -14.76 -10.65 -14.71
N ASN A 119 -14.31 -11.70 -15.38
CA ASN A 119 -12.90 -11.92 -15.65
C ASN A 119 -12.68 -11.80 -17.16
N THR A 120 -11.60 -11.13 -17.54
CA THR A 120 -11.03 -11.20 -18.88
C THR A 120 -9.74 -12.00 -18.80
N GLY A 121 -9.71 -13.19 -19.41
CA GLY A 121 -8.61 -14.15 -19.28
C GLY A 121 -8.95 -15.36 -18.42
N ASN A 122 -7.97 -15.84 -17.63
CA ASN A 122 -8.16 -17.05 -16.83
C ASN A 122 -8.85 -16.70 -15.51
N GLY A 123 -10.07 -17.17 -15.29
CA GLY A 123 -10.70 -16.87 -14.02
C GLY A 123 -11.90 -17.70 -13.67
N THR A 124 -12.28 -17.57 -12.41
CA THR A 124 -13.48 -18.18 -11.86
C THR A 124 -14.43 -17.09 -11.42
N ASN A 125 -15.71 -17.27 -11.75
CA ASN A 125 -16.78 -16.37 -11.34
C ASN A 125 -17.91 -17.19 -10.74
N PRO A 126 -17.88 -17.45 -9.42
CA PRO A 126 -18.97 -18.13 -8.74
C PRO A 126 -20.25 -17.29 -8.62
N GLY A 127 -20.15 -15.97 -8.75
CA GLY A 127 -21.26 -15.03 -8.61
C GLY A 127 -21.94 -14.69 -9.93
N ASN A 128 -22.68 -13.58 -9.95
CA ASN A 128 -23.34 -13.12 -11.18
C ASN A 128 -22.35 -12.38 -12.07
N GLY A 129 -21.71 -13.13 -12.98
CA GLY A 129 -21.21 -12.55 -14.21
C GLY A 129 -20.37 -13.50 -15.06
N GLY A 130 -19.65 -12.94 -16.02
CA GLY A 130 -19.05 -13.69 -17.13
C GLY A 130 -17.55 -13.88 -17.00
N ASN A 131 -17.04 -14.91 -17.67
CA ASN A 131 -15.64 -14.96 -18.07
C ASN A 131 -15.56 -14.80 -19.59
N THR A 132 -14.67 -13.93 -20.07
CA THR A 132 -14.43 -13.65 -21.49
C THR A 132 -12.96 -13.79 -21.81
#